data_AF-A0A534V760-F1
#
_entry.id   AF-A0A534V760-F1
#
_cell.length_a   1.000
_cell.length_b   1.000
_cell.length_c   1.000
_cell.angle_alpha   90.00
_cell.angle_beta   90.00
_cell.angle_gamma   90.00
#
_symmetry.space_group_name_H-M   'P 1'
#
loop_
_entity.id
_entity.type
_entity.pdbx_description
1 polymer ?
#
loop_
_entity_poly.entity_id
_entity_poly.type
_entity_poly.pdbx_seq_one_letter_code
_entity_poly.pdbx_strand_id
1 'polypeptide(L)'
;MPEEVEFETEDVHETVHEAIEREGSWLLKAIALSTALFAALAALAALHASATVNEALMLKTESARLQAEASDQWAYYQAKGIKSAVEEASRAAWLAIGKEPPADFETAIKRHSDEQKEIQKTAREKEHERDAKSAEADHLFHRHHRFADSVAILQVAIAVGAIAALTRIKWVWMSSLILGLAGTGVLMIAWFS
;
A
#
# COMPACT_ATOMS: atom_id res chain seq x y z
N MET A 1 77.67 -19.21 23.43
CA MET A 1 76.22 -19.42 23.31
C MET A 1 75.63 -18.05 23.08
N PRO A 2 75.06 -17.74 21.90
CA PRO A 2 74.33 -16.48 21.72
C PRO A 2 72.95 -16.63 22.39
N GLU A 3 72.62 -15.69 23.27
CA GLU A 3 71.27 -15.58 23.86
C GLU A 3 70.34 -15.04 22.76
N GLU A 4 69.34 -15.84 22.42
CA GLU A 4 68.38 -15.54 21.36
C GLU A 4 67.48 -14.36 21.76
N VAL A 5 67.22 -13.50 20.79
CA VAL A 5 66.35 -12.32 20.89
C VAL A 5 64.88 -12.80 20.94
N GLU A 6 64.44 -13.30 22.10
CA GLU A 6 63.03 -13.71 22.34
C GLU A 6 62.14 -12.55 22.85
N PHE A 7 62.72 -11.40 23.21
CA PHE A 7 61.99 -10.30 23.89
C PHE A 7 61.20 -9.35 22.98
N GLU A 8 61.23 -9.50 21.65
CA GLU A 8 60.58 -8.54 20.73
C GLU A 8 59.32 -9.11 20.04
N THR A 9 59.14 -10.43 20.01
CA THR A 9 57.98 -11.06 19.35
C THR A 9 56.75 -11.18 20.24
N GLU A 10 56.93 -11.35 21.55
CA GLU A 10 55.81 -11.50 22.51
C GLU A 10 55.11 -10.16 22.76
N ASP A 11 55.87 -9.08 22.93
CA ASP A 11 55.36 -7.71 23.11
C ASP A 11 54.64 -7.19 21.85
N VAL A 12 55.13 -7.56 20.66
CA VAL A 12 54.46 -7.26 19.37
C VAL A 12 53.17 -8.09 19.24
N HIS A 13 53.15 -9.34 19.69
CA HIS A 13 51.94 -10.16 19.63
C HIS A 13 50.86 -9.66 20.59
N GLU A 14 51.25 -9.27 21.81
CA GLU A 14 50.34 -8.73 22.83
C GLU A 14 49.76 -7.36 22.41
N THR A 15 50.60 -6.44 21.91
CA THR A 15 50.14 -5.14 21.41
C THR A 15 49.25 -5.24 20.18
N VAL A 16 49.52 -6.20 19.28
CA VAL A 16 48.65 -6.50 18.13
C VAL A 16 47.33 -7.13 18.59
N HIS A 17 47.34 -8.02 19.57
CA HIS A 17 46.13 -8.63 20.12
C HIS A 17 45.25 -7.59 20.83
N GLU A 18 45.82 -6.73 21.67
CA GLU A 18 45.10 -5.67 22.37
C GLU A 18 44.55 -4.63 21.38
N ALA A 19 45.30 -4.29 20.32
CA ALA A 19 44.82 -3.43 19.24
C ALA A 19 43.65 -4.07 18.49
N ILE A 20 43.70 -5.36 18.17
CA ILE A 20 42.62 -6.11 17.50
C ILE A 20 41.37 -6.19 18.39
N GLU A 21 41.51 -6.38 19.70
CA GLU A 21 40.39 -6.41 20.64
C GLU A 21 39.73 -5.04 20.82
N ARG A 22 40.52 -3.98 20.96
CA ARG A 22 40.01 -2.60 20.93
C ARG A 22 39.33 -2.29 19.61
N GLU A 23 39.91 -2.74 18.51
CA GLU A 23 39.38 -2.53 17.15
C GLU A 23 38.03 -3.23 16.95
N GLY A 24 37.90 -4.46 17.46
CA GLY A 24 36.62 -5.19 17.49
C GLY A 24 35.58 -4.51 18.39
N SER A 25 35.99 -4.00 19.55
CA SER A 25 35.10 -3.36 20.53
C SER A 25 34.47 -2.06 20.01
N TRP A 26 35.24 -1.18 19.36
CA TRP A 26 34.65 0.03 18.77
C TRP A 26 33.78 -0.27 17.55
N LEU A 27 34.18 -1.23 16.70
CA LEU A 27 33.41 -1.61 15.52
C LEU A 27 32.02 -2.13 15.92
N LEU A 28 31.95 -3.00 16.93
CA LEU A 28 30.68 -3.51 17.46
C LEU A 28 29.81 -2.39 18.03
N LYS A 29 30.38 -1.43 18.76
CA LYS A 29 29.65 -0.25 19.27
C LYS A 29 29.12 0.63 18.13
N ALA A 30 29.93 0.85 17.09
CA ALA A 30 29.54 1.65 15.92
C ALA A 30 28.42 0.97 15.10
N ILE A 31 28.50 -0.35 14.92
CA ILE A 31 27.44 -1.14 14.29
C ILE A 31 26.15 -1.07 15.11
N ALA A 32 26.23 -1.22 16.44
CA ALA A 32 25.05 -1.13 17.31
C ALA A 32 24.37 0.24 17.22
N LEU A 33 25.14 1.34 17.29
CA LEU A 33 24.61 2.70 17.19
C LEU A 33 23.99 3.01 15.82
N SER A 34 24.67 2.65 14.73
CA SER A 34 24.14 2.84 13.36
C SER A 34 22.87 2.02 13.13
N THR A 35 22.83 0.78 13.62
CA THR A 35 21.65 -0.08 13.54
C THR A 35 20.47 0.48 14.34
N ALA A 36 20.70 0.98 15.55
CA ALA A 36 19.66 1.61 16.37
C ALA A 36 19.08 2.86 15.68
N LEU A 37 19.94 3.66 15.05
CA LEU A 37 19.50 4.83 14.28
C LEU A 37 18.64 4.45 13.09
N PHE A 38 19.07 3.47 12.28
CA PHE A 38 18.29 2.98 11.14
C PHE A 38 16.96 2.37 11.59
N ALA A 39 16.93 1.67 12.71
CA ALA A 39 15.69 1.11 13.26
C ALA A 39 14.69 2.21 13.68
N ALA A 40 15.16 3.29 14.32
CA ALA A 40 14.31 4.42 14.66
C ALA A 40 13.74 5.12 13.41
N LEU A 41 14.57 5.34 12.39
CA LEU A 41 14.12 5.92 11.11
C LEU A 41 13.14 5.00 10.38
N ALA A 42 13.39 3.70 10.36
CA ALA A 42 12.49 2.72 9.75
C ALA A 42 11.15 2.66 10.47
N ALA A 43 11.13 2.76 11.80
CA ALA A 43 9.90 2.81 12.58
C ALA A 43 9.07 4.06 12.26
N LEU A 44 9.71 5.24 12.16
CA LEU A 44 9.04 6.49 11.75
C LEU A 44 8.48 6.39 10.32
N ALA A 45 9.27 5.88 9.39
CA ALA A 45 8.85 5.65 8.01
C ALA A 45 7.65 4.70 7.93
N ALA A 46 7.67 3.60 8.70
CA ALA A 46 6.60 2.62 8.76
C ALA A 46 5.31 3.19 9.36
N LEU A 47 5.39 4.05 10.37
CA LEU A 47 4.21 4.73 10.93
C LEU A 47 3.53 5.63 9.89
N HIS A 48 4.31 6.43 9.14
CA HIS A 48 3.77 7.29 8.08
C HIS A 48 3.23 6.49 6.89
N ALA A 49 3.92 5.41 6.49
CA ALA A 49 3.44 4.48 5.49
C ALA A 49 2.06 3.91 5.89
N SER A 50 1.96 3.43 7.13
CA SER A 50 0.76 2.81 7.68
C SER A 50 -0.43 3.77 7.73
N ALA A 51 -0.23 5.01 8.19
CA ALA A 51 -1.29 6.02 8.22
C ALA A 51 -1.85 6.31 6.81
N THR A 52 -0.96 6.45 5.82
CA THR A 52 -1.34 6.72 4.43
C THR A 52 -2.10 5.55 3.80
N VAL A 53 -1.69 4.31 4.09
CA VAL A 53 -2.41 3.10 3.65
C VAL A 53 -3.77 3.00 4.29
N ASN A 54 -3.87 3.29 5.58
CA ASN A 54 -5.12 3.17 6.29
C ASN A 54 -6.18 4.12 5.72
N GLU A 55 -5.78 5.34 5.37
CA GLU A 55 -6.65 6.30 4.67
C GLU A 55 -7.01 5.83 3.25
N ALA A 56 -6.03 5.34 2.48
CA ALA A 56 -6.30 4.79 1.15
C ALA A 56 -7.24 3.57 1.18
N LEU A 57 -7.10 2.69 2.19
CA LEU A 57 -7.96 1.54 2.41
C LEU A 57 -9.38 1.96 2.81
N MET A 58 -9.51 2.99 3.64
CA MET A 58 -10.82 3.57 3.97
C MET A 58 -11.53 4.07 2.71
N LEU A 59 -10.82 4.83 1.86
CA LEU A 59 -11.36 5.31 0.58
C LEU A 59 -11.72 4.17 -0.38
N LYS A 60 -10.88 3.13 -0.49
CA LYS A 60 -11.22 1.93 -1.30
C LYS A 60 -12.45 1.22 -0.74
N THR A 61 -12.59 1.10 0.58
CA THR A 61 -13.78 0.51 1.22
C THR A 61 -15.03 1.33 0.92
N GLU A 62 -14.95 2.65 0.99
CA GLU A 62 -16.05 3.55 0.62
C GLU A 62 -16.40 3.41 -0.86
N SER A 63 -15.40 3.34 -1.75
CA SER A 63 -15.61 3.10 -3.18
C SER A 63 -16.28 1.75 -3.45
N ALA A 64 -15.93 0.70 -2.71
CA ALA A 64 -16.54 -0.61 -2.84
C ALA A 64 -18.00 -0.60 -2.37
N ARG A 65 -18.32 0.16 -1.30
CA ARG A 65 -19.71 0.40 -0.88
C ARG A 65 -20.50 1.11 -1.97
N LEU A 66 -19.96 2.19 -2.54
CA LEU A 66 -20.61 2.94 -3.62
C LEU A 66 -20.81 2.09 -4.87
N GLN A 67 -19.83 1.24 -5.22
CA GLN A 67 -19.94 0.25 -6.29
C GLN A 67 -21.09 -0.73 -6.05
N ALA A 68 -21.23 -1.26 -4.83
CA ALA A 68 -22.31 -2.16 -4.47
C ALA A 68 -23.67 -1.45 -4.59
N GLU A 69 -23.80 -0.24 -4.05
CA GLU A 69 -25.03 0.55 -4.16
C GLU A 69 -25.39 0.90 -5.61
N ALA A 70 -24.40 1.25 -6.45
CA ALA A 70 -24.62 1.48 -7.88
C ALA A 70 -25.08 0.20 -8.59
N SER A 71 -24.47 -0.95 -8.26
CA SER A 71 -24.89 -2.26 -8.78
C SER A 71 -26.32 -2.59 -8.39
N ASP A 72 -26.73 -2.32 -7.16
CA ASP A 72 -28.11 -2.51 -6.70
C ASP A 72 -29.09 -1.63 -7.48
N GLN A 73 -28.72 -0.37 -7.76
CA GLN A 73 -29.53 0.52 -8.62
C GLN A 73 -29.63 -0.02 -10.05
N TRP A 74 -28.55 -0.53 -10.63
CA TRP A 74 -28.58 -1.15 -11.95
C TRP A 74 -29.43 -2.42 -11.99
N ALA A 75 -29.39 -3.24 -10.94
CA ALA A 75 -30.25 -4.41 -10.80
C ALA A 75 -31.73 -3.98 -10.72
N TYR A 76 -32.03 -2.92 -9.96
CA TYR A 76 -33.38 -2.39 -9.85
C TYR A 76 -33.89 -1.79 -11.19
N TYR A 77 -33.02 -1.08 -11.91
CA TYR A 77 -33.28 -0.59 -13.27
C TYR A 77 -33.64 -1.73 -14.22
N GLN A 78 -32.87 -2.82 -14.21
CA GLN A 78 -33.12 -3.99 -15.05
C GLN A 78 -34.43 -4.67 -14.67
N ALA A 79 -34.72 -4.81 -13.37
CA ALA A 79 -35.97 -5.38 -12.90
C ALA A 79 -37.19 -4.57 -13.36
N LYS A 80 -37.10 -3.23 -13.38
CA LYS A 80 -38.16 -2.36 -13.93
C LYS A 80 -38.32 -2.53 -15.44
N GLY A 81 -37.21 -2.65 -16.17
CA GLY A 81 -37.23 -2.94 -17.60
C GLY A 81 -37.93 -4.26 -17.93
N ILE A 82 -37.65 -5.32 -17.15
CA ILE A 82 -38.32 -6.60 -17.29
C ILE A 82 -39.83 -6.48 -17.02
N LYS A 83 -40.23 -5.74 -15.96
CA LYS A 83 -41.66 -5.52 -15.67
C LYS A 83 -42.37 -4.78 -16.82
N SER A 84 -41.75 -3.73 -17.35
CA SER A 84 -42.27 -3.01 -18.51
C SER A 84 -42.39 -3.91 -19.74
N ALA A 85 -41.37 -4.74 -20.02
CA ALA A 85 -41.40 -5.67 -21.16
C ALA A 85 -42.50 -6.74 -21.01
N VAL A 86 -42.76 -7.23 -19.79
CA VAL A 86 -43.85 -8.16 -19.50
C VAL A 86 -45.22 -7.50 -19.68
N GLU A 87 -45.39 -6.25 -19.24
CA GLU A 87 -46.62 -5.48 -19.46
C GLU A 87 -46.86 -5.21 -20.96
N GLU A 88 -45.80 -4.88 -21.71
CA GLU A 88 -45.87 -4.68 -23.16
C GLU A 88 -46.22 -5.97 -23.90
N ALA A 89 -45.60 -7.09 -23.54
CA ALA A 89 -45.92 -8.40 -24.11
C ALA A 89 -47.37 -8.82 -23.79
N SER A 90 -47.83 -8.55 -22.57
CA SER A 90 -49.22 -8.80 -22.17
C SER A 90 -50.19 -7.96 -23.01
N ARG A 91 -49.91 -6.66 -23.18
CA ARG A 91 -50.69 -5.76 -24.03
C ARG A 91 -50.72 -6.22 -25.49
N ALA A 92 -49.58 -6.66 -26.03
CA ALA A 92 -49.49 -7.19 -27.39
C ALA A 92 -50.35 -8.47 -27.57
N ALA A 93 -50.41 -9.34 -26.56
CA ALA A 93 -51.26 -10.53 -26.60
C ALA A 93 -52.76 -10.20 -26.68
N TRP A 94 -53.23 -9.16 -25.97
CA TRP A 94 -54.62 -8.67 -26.07
C TRP A 94 -54.96 -8.18 -27.48
N LEU A 95 -54.06 -7.39 -28.08
CA LEU A 95 -54.24 -6.90 -29.45
C LEU A 95 -54.24 -8.03 -30.48
N ALA A 96 -53.39 -9.06 -30.28
CA ALA A 96 -53.31 -10.22 -31.17
C ALA A 96 -54.62 -11.05 -31.21
N ILE A 97 -55.38 -11.05 -30.11
CA ILE A 97 -56.71 -11.70 -30.06
C ILE A 97 -57.86 -10.75 -30.43
N GLY A 98 -57.56 -9.57 -30.97
CA GLY A 98 -58.54 -8.58 -31.43
C GLY A 98 -59.33 -7.89 -30.31
N LYS A 99 -58.82 -7.92 -29.07
CA LYS A 99 -59.43 -7.24 -27.92
C LYS A 99 -58.66 -5.96 -27.58
N GLU A 100 -59.39 -4.96 -27.12
CA GLU A 100 -58.78 -3.71 -26.65
C GLU A 100 -58.13 -3.95 -25.27
N PRO A 101 -56.82 -3.70 -25.11
CA PRO A 101 -56.15 -3.87 -23.83
C PRO A 101 -56.58 -2.79 -22.83
N PRO A 102 -56.68 -3.13 -21.54
CA PRO A 102 -56.89 -2.17 -20.46
C PRO A 102 -55.91 -0.98 -20.50
N ALA A 103 -56.41 0.24 -20.27
CA ALA A 103 -55.61 1.47 -20.23
C ALA A 103 -54.51 1.47 -19.14
N ASP A 104 -54.68 0.63 -18.12
CA ASP A 104 -53.71 0.43 -17.03
C ASP A 104 -52.34 -0.04 -17.55
N PHE A 105 -52.30 -0.80 -18.65
CA PHE A 105 -51.03 -1.26 -19.23
C PHE A 105 -50.17 -0.11 -19.73
N GLU A 106 -50.76 0.83 -20.47
CA GLU A 106 -49.99 1.97 -21.00
C GLU A 106 -49.51 2.90 -19.88
N THR A 107 -50.34 3.08 -18.84
CA THR A 107 -50.00 3.87 -17.67
C THR A 107 -48.87 3.21 -16.86
N ALA A 108 -48.90 1.89 -16.70
CA ALA A 108 -47.87 1.15 -15.99
C ALA A 108 -46.53 1.15 -16.75
N ILE A 109 -46.55 0.93 -18.08
CA ILE A 109 -45.37 1.00 -18.94
C ILE A 109 -44.70 2.39 -18.86
N LYS A 110 -45.48 3.48 -18.98
CA LYS A 110 -44.95 4.84 -18.87
C LYS A 110 -44.32 5.10 -17.50
N ARG A 111 -45.01 4.69 -16.43
CA ARG A 111 -44.50 4.82 -15.05
C ARG A 111 -43.18 4.07 -14.85
N HIS A 112 -43.07 2.80 -15.28
CA HIS A 112 -41.80 2.06 -15.14
C HIS A 112 -40.68 2.69 -15.95
N SER A 113 -40.97 3.22 -17.14
CA SER A 113 -40.00 3.93 -17.99
C SER A 113 -39.48 5.21 -17.33
N ASP A 114 -40.37 5.99 -16.69
CA ASP A 114 -39.95 7.20 -15.97
C ASP A 114 -39.18 6.86 -14.69
N GLU A 115 -39.60 5.84 -13.94
CA GLU A 115 -38.85 5.33 -12.79
C GLU A 115 -37.46 4.83 -13.21
N GLN A 116 -37.33 4.17 -14.36
CA GLN A 116 -36.04 3.72 -14.90
C GLN A 116 -35.08 4.88 -15.16
N LYS A 117 -35.55 6.04 -15.63
CA LYS A 117 -34.69 7.23 -15.84
C LYS A 117 -34.12 7.74 -14.51
N GLU A 118 -34.95 7.83 -13.48
CA GLU A 118 -34.52 8.29 -12.15
C GLU A 118 -33.54 7.31 -11.49
N ILE A 119 -33.79 5.99 -11.64
CA ILE A 119 -32.89 4.96 -11.14
C ILE A 119 -31.55 5.01 -11.88
N GLN A 120 -31.57 5.17 -13.21
CA GLN A 120 -30.35 5.30 -14.00
C GLN A 120 -29.53 6.52 -13.59
N LYS A 121 -30.18 7.66 -13.35
CA LYS A 121 -29.52 8.87 -12.88
C LYS A 121 -28.83 8.62 -11.53
N THR A 122 -29.55 8.06 -10.58
CA THR A 122 -29.03 7.69 -9.26
C THR A 122 -27.85 6.71 -9.35
N ALA A 123 -27.94 5.70 -10.23
CA ALA A 123 -26.86 4.75 -10.45
C ALA A 123 -25.59 5.46 -10.95
N ARG A 124 -25.72 6.32 -11.96
CA ARG A 124 -24.60 7.08 -12.53
C ARG A 124 -23.98 8.07 -11.55
N GLU A 125 -24.78 8.73 -10.73
CA GLU A 125 -24.29 9.61 -9.66
C GLU A 125 -23.39 8.83 -8.68
N LYS A 126 -23.83 7.64 -8.26
CA LYS A 126 -23.04 6.76 -7.39
C LYS A 126 -21.77 6.24 -8.05
N GLU A 127 -21.80 5.93 -9.35
CA GLU A 127 -20.60 5.56 -10.11
C GLU A 127 -19.59 6.71 -10.19
N HIS A 128 -20.06 7.94 -10.37
CA HIS A 128 -19.19 9.11 -10.38
C HIS A 128 -18.55 9.36 -9.01
N GLU A 129 -19.31 9.24 -7.92
CA GLU A 129 -18.78 9.33 -6.56
C GLU A 129 -17.75 8.22 -6.28
N ARG A 130 -18.04 6.99 -6.70
CA ARG A 130 -17.11 5.85 -6.61
C ARG A 130 -15.80 6.17 -7.31
N ASP A 131 -15.86 6.68 -8.54
CA ASP A 131 -14.66 6.95 -9.35
C ASP A 131 -13.81 8.06 -8.74
N ALA A 132 -14.44 9.10 -8.21
CA ALA A 132 -13.74 10.15 -7.48
C ALA A 132 -12.99 9.59 -6.24
N LYS A 133 -13.67 8.77 -5.44
CA LYS A 133 -13.08 8.12 -4.24
C LYS A 133 -11.97 7.13 -4.59
N SER A 134 -12.13 6.37 -5.68
CA SER A 134 -11.09 5.45 -6.14
C SER A 134 -9.86 6.19 -6.64
N ALA A 135 -10.03 7.28 -7.39
CA ALA A 135 -8.93 8.10 -7.87
C ALA A 135 -8.15 8.75 -6.72
N GLU A 136 -8.87 9.24 -5.70
CA GLU A 136 -8.26 9.76 -4.47
C GLU A 136 -7.44 8.68 -3.75
N ALA A 137 -8.00 7.48 -3.58
CA ALA A 137 -7.29 6.36 -2.96
C ALA A 137 -6.01 5.99 -3.72
N ASP A 138 -6.08 5.94 -5.06
CA ASP A 138 -4.93 5.59 -5.90
C ASP A 138 -3.80 6.62 -5.75
N HIS A 139 -4.13 7.91 -5.61
CA HIS A 139 -3.14 8.95 -5.33
C HIS A 139 -2.44 8.73 -3.97
N LEU A 140 -3.18 8.37 -2.92
CA LEU A 140 -2.58 8.05 -1.62
C LEU A 140 -1.67 6.81 -1.67
N PHE A 141 -2.03 5.78 -2.45
CA PHE A 141 -1.20 4.59 -2.61
C PHE A 141 0.17 4.87 -3.24
N HIS A 142 0.27 5.87 -4.11
CA HIS A 142 1.56 6.28 -4.68
C HIS A 142 2.48 6.86 -3.60
N ARG A 143 1.92 7.63 -2.66
CA ARG A 143 2.70 8.16 -1.55
C ARG A 143 3.12 7.07 -0.57
N HIS A 144 2.24 6.08 -0.31
CA HIS A 144 2.59 4.91 0.50
C HIS A 144 3.80 4.14 -0.04
N HIS A 145 3.84 3.85 -1.35
CA HIS A 145 4.93 3.05 -1.95
C HIS A 145 6.31 3.63 -1.62
N ARG A 146 6.46 4.95 -1.67
CA ARG A 146 7.73 5.62 -1.36
C ARG A 146 8.19 5.40 0.09
N PHE A 147 7.26 5.44 1.05
CA PHE A 147 7.59 5.15 2.44
C PHE A 147 7.90 3.66 2.65
N ALA A 148 7.16 2.77 2.00
CA ALA A 148 7.41 1.32 2.06
C ALA A 148 8.79 0.94 1.51
N ASP A 149 9.19 1.52 0.37
CA ASP A 149 10.51 1.32 -0.22
C ASP A 149 11.63 1.77 0.72
N SER A 150 11.46 2.92 1.38
CA SER A 150 12.42 3.41 2.38
C SER A 150 12.57 2.44 3.55
N VAL A 151 11.45 1.94 4.10
CA VAL A 151 11.46 0.94 5.19
C VAL A 151 12.20 -0.32 4.76
N ALA A 152 11.93 -0.82 3.56
CA ALA A 152 12.58 -2.03 3.04
C ALA A 152 14.10 -1.86 2.94
N ILE A 153 14.58 -0.73 2.39
CA ILE A 153 16.03 -0.45 2.27
C ILE A 153 16.68 -0.35 3.65
N LEU A 154 16.04 0.32 4.62
CA LEU A 154 16.54 0.43 5.99
C LEU A 154 16.60 -0.94 6.69
N GLN A 155 15.61 -1.81 6.47
CA GLN A 155 15.63 -3.18 6.99
C GLN A 155 16.78 -4.02 6.41
N VAL A 156 17.05 -3.90 5.12
CA VAL A 156 18.22 -4.55 4.49
C VAL A 156 19.52 -3.99 5.07
N ALA A 157 19.61 -2.67 5.28
CA ALA A 157 20.78 -2.05 5.92
C ALA A 157 21.02 -2.60 7.34
N ILE A 158 19.96 -2.75 8.14
CA ILE A 158 20.02 -3.35 9.49
C ILE A 158 20.49 -4.81 9.43
N ALA A 159 19.95 -5.62 8.50
CA ALA A 159 20.33 -7.01 8.34
C ALA A 159 21.82 -7.16 7.95
N VAL A 160 22.29 -6.34 7.01
CA VAL A 160 23.71 -6.30 6.63
C VAL A 160 24.58 -5.81 7.81
N GLY A 161 24.09 -4.87 8.61
CA GLY A 161 24.74 -4.42 9.84
C GLY A 161 24.90 -5.55 10.87
N ALA A 162 23.86 -6.36 11.08
CA ALA A 162 23.91 -7.53 11.95
C ALA A 162 24.93 -8.58 11.45
N ILE A 163 25.00 -8.82 10.14
CA ILE A 163 26.03 -9.70 9.54
C ILE A 163 27.42 -9.11 9.76
N ALA A 164 27.60 -7.80 9.64
CA ALA A 164 28.88 -7.14 9.92
C ALA A 164 29.29 -7.29 11.39
N ALA A 165 28.34 -7.26 12.34
CA ALA A 165 28.63 -7.48 13.76
C ALA A 165 29.11 -8.91 14.03
N LEU A 166 28.46 -9.90 13.39
CA LEU A 166 28.81 -11.31 13.57
C LEU A 166 30.16 -11.65 12.91
N THR A 167 30.41 -11.12 11.72
CA THR A 167 31.63 -11.40 10.95
C THR A 167 32.82 -10.53 11.34
N ARG A 168 32.57 -9.41 12.04
CA ARG A 168 33.57 -8.37 12.38
C ARG A 168 34.29 -7.80 11.15
N ILE A 169 33.67 -7.84 9.97
CA ILE A 169 34.26 -7.33 8.72
C ILE A 169 33.83 -5.88 8.47
N LYS A 170 34.80 -4.96 8.49
CA LYS A 170 34.57 -3.51 8.27
C LYS A 170 33.93 -3.18 6.92
N TRP A 171 34.28 -3.90 5.86
CA TRP A 171 33.70 -3.69 4.53
C TRP A 171 32.19 -3.99 4.48
N VAL A 172 31.74 -5.01 5.21
CA VAL A 172 30.31 -5.36 5.32
C VAL A 172 29.57 -4.27 6.09
N TRP A 173 30.20 -3.70 7.13
CA TRP A 173 29.64 -2.55 7.85
C TRP A 173 29.52 -1.30 6.96
N MET A 174 30.54 -0.98 6.14
CA MET A 174 30.45 0.12 5.18
C MET A 174 29.30 -0.06 4.17
N SER A 175 29.08 -1.29 3.68
CA SER A 175 27.94 -1.59 2.81
C SER A 175 26.60 -1.33 3.51
N SER A 176 26.48 -1.71 4.79
CA SER A 176 25.29 -1.39 5.62
C SER A 176 25.07 0.12 5.73
N LEU A 177 26.13 0.90 5.96
CA LEU A 177 26.02 2.37 6.06
C LEU A 177 25.57 3.01 4.73
N ILE A 178 26.11 2.57 3.59
CA ILE A 178 25.71 3.07 2.27
C ILE A 178 24.22 2.78 2.03
N LEU A 179 23.76 1.57 2.34
CA LEU A 179 22.36 1.20 2.22
C LEU A 179 21.47 2.00 3.17
N GLY A 180 21.90 2.21 4.42
CA GLY A 180 21.16 3.00 5.39
C GLY A 180 21.05 4.48 5.01
N LEU A 181 22.12 5.05 4.46
CA LEU A 181 22.11 6.41 3.88
C LEU A 181 21.17 6.49 2.68
N ALA A 182 21.19 5.51 1.77
CA ALA A 182 20.27 5.46 0.64
C ALA A 182 18.81 5.39 1.11
N GLY A 183 18.49 4.52 2.09
CA GLY A 183 17.16 4.39 2.67
C GLY A 183 16.68 5.66 3.37
N THR A 184 17.58 6.35 4.08
CA THR A 184 17.32 7.67 4.69
C THR A 184 17.11 8.75 3.63
N GLY A 185 17.84 8.71 2.52
CA GLY A 185 17.64 9.59 1.38
C GLY A 185 16.26 9.43 0.74
N VAL A 186 15.83 8.18 0.51
CA VAL A 186 14.49 7.86 0.02
C VAL A 186 13.42 8.34 1.02
N LEU A 187 13.66 8.19 2.33
CA LEU A 187 12.76 8.70 3.37
C LEU A 187 12.57 10.21 3.27
N MET A 188 13.66 10.97 3.13
CA MET A 188 13.59 12.42 3.00
C MET A 188 12.85 12.83 1.73
N ILE A 189 13.12 12.16 0.60
CA ILE A 189 12.40 12.44 -0.66
C ILE A 189 10.90 12.17 -0.48
N ALA A 190 10.54 11.05 0.16
CA ALA A 190 9.14 10.72 0.44
C ALA A 190 8.48 11.73 1.38
N TRP A 191 9.23 12.31 2.33
CA TRP A 191 8.74 13.33 3.26
C TRP A 191 8.46 14.68 2.58
N PHE A 192 9.26 15.05 1.59
CA PHE A 192 9.13 16.33 0.86
C PHE A 192 8.26 16.25 -0.40
N SER A 193 7.73 15.06 -0.75
CA SER A 193 6.85 14.84 -1.91
C SER A 193 5.38 14.65 -1.53
#